data_AF-A0A0L0F4V6-F1
#
_entry.id   AF-A0A0L0F4V6-F1
#
_cell.length_a   1.000
_cell.length_b   1.000
_cell.length_c   1.000
_cell.angle_alpha   90.00
_cell.angle_beta   90.00
_cell.angle_gamma   90.00
#
_symmetry.space_group_name_H-M   'P 1'
#
loop_
_entity.id
_entity.type
_entity.pdbx_description
1 polymer ?
#
loop_
_entity_poly.entity_id
_entity_poly.type
_entity_poly.pdbx_seq_one_letter_code
_entity_poly.pdbx_strand_id
1 'polypeptide(L)'
;DAATKRLLSLEGLVAALVSVVKKNTDKHGDVSASLLIAETFGFLCVSEENHIQLVDAGVLGAIGAFTKSNDPELLFWAAALLLNFTVASATLITHTKLRIPVESCLQSLFYSDNLCHVVVSAYIALTPAFKP
;
A
#
# COMPACT_ATOMS: atom_id res chain seq x y z
N ASP A 1 13.28 19.65 -17.38
CA ASP A 1 13.08 20.81 -16.47
C ASP A 1 12.89 20.28 -15.04
N ALA A 2 12.50 21.11 -14.06
CA ALA A 2 12.32 20.71 -12.66
C ALA A 2 11.25 19.61 -12.47
N ALA A 3 10.21 19.58 -13.30
CA ALA A 3 9.20 18.52 -13.28
C ALA A 3 9.79 17.16 -13.71
N THR A 4 10.64 17.14 -14.74
CA THR A 4 11.36 15.92 -15.16
C THR A 4 12.27 15.40 -14.05
N LYS A 5 13.03 16.28 -13.38
CA LYS A 5 13.91 15.88 -12.27
C LYS A 5 13.14 15.33 -11.07
N ARG A 6 11.95 15.87 -10.78
CA ARG A 6 11.07 15.38 -9.72
C ARG A 6 10.47 14.01 -10.08
N LEU A 7 10.07 13.78 -11.33
CA LEU A 7 9.61 12.46 -11.80
C LEU A 7 10.72 11.40 -11.78
N LEU A 8 11.98 11.82 -11.90
CA LEU A 8 13.14 10.94 -11.78
C LEU A 8 13.49 10.61 -10.32
N SER A 9 12.85 11.24 -9.32
CA SER A 9 12.99 10.84 -7.93
C SER A 9 11.94 9.78 -7.56
N LEU A 10 12.28 8.90 -6.62
CA LEU A 10 11.38 7.87 -6.12
C LEU A 10 10.08 8.50 -5.58
N GLU A 11 10.19 9.54 -4.75
CA GLU A 11 9.04 10.26 -4.20
C GLU A 11 8.14 10.85 -5.29
N GLY A 12 8.70 11.46 -6.33
CA GLY A 12 7.92 12.06 -7.41
C GLY A 12 7.29 11.03 -8.34
N LEU A 13 7.96 9.90 -8.59
CA LEU A 13 7.36 8.75 -9.28
C LEU A 13 6.16 8.22 -8.49
N VAL A 14 6.33 7.95 -7.20
CA VAL A 14 5.26 7.39 -6.35
C VAL A 14 4.09 8.35 -6.25
N ALA A 15 4.33 9.65 -6.06
CA ALA A 15 3.27 10.66 -6.02
C ALA A 15 2.47 10.72 -7.34
N ALA A 16 3.15 10.57 -8.49
CA ALA A 16 2.49 10.50 -9.78
C ALA A 16 1.60 9.25 -9.90
N LEU A 17 2.11 8.08 -9.52
CA LEU A 17 1.34 6.82 -9.53
C LEU A 17 0.14 6.87 -8.58
N VAL A 18 0.30 7.43 -7.38
CA VAL A 18 -0.81 7.67 -6.43
C VAL A 18 -1.88 8.58 -7.05
N SER A 19 -1.48 9.61 -7.81
CA SER A 19 -2.44 10.45 -8.52
C SER A 19 -3.20 9.68 -9.61
N VAL A 20 -2.58 8.71 -10.26
CA VAL A 20 -3.26 7.86 -11.26
C VAL A 20 -4.28 6.96 -10.57
N VAL A 21 -3.91 6.31 -9.46
CA VAL A 21 -4.84 5.47 -8.68
C VAL A 21 -6.08 6.28 -8.28
N LYS A 22 -5.89 7.47 -7.69
CA LYS A 22 -7.02 8.34 -7.29
C LYS A 22 -7.97 8.66 -8.44
N LYS A 23 -7.44 9.02 -9.60
CA LYS A 23 -8.24 9.34 -10.80
C LYS A 23 -8.99 8.13 -11.37
N ASN A 24 -8.43 6.94 -11.21
CA ASN A 24 -9.00 5.71 -11.75
C ASN A 24 -10.08 5.11 -10.85
N THR A 25 -10.05 5.34 -9.54
CA THR A 25 -11.11 4.90 -8.61
C THR A 25 -12.43 5.64 -8.78
N ASP A 26 -12.43 6.86 -9.31
CA ASP A 26 -13.63 7.71 -9.44
C ASP A 26 -14.48 7.41 -10.70
N LYS A 27 -13.92 6.61 -11.61
CA LYS A 27 -14.59 6.14 -12.81
C LYS A 27 -14.64 4.63 -12.69
N HIS A 28 -15.63 3.93 -13.23
CA HIS A 28 -15.58 2.47 -13.36
C HIS A 28 -14.44 2.07 -14.33
N GLY A 29 -13.20 2.29 -13.89
CA GLY A 29 -12.00 2.34 -14.69
C GLY A 29 -11.36 0.98 -14.85
N ASP A 30 -10.50 0.90 -15.85
CA ASP A 30 -9.66 -0.24 -16.12
C ASP A 30 -8.78 -0.60 -14.90
N VAL A 31 -9.08 -1.76 -14.30
CA VAL A 31 -8.38 -2.31 -13.13
C VAL A 31 -6.91 -2.60 -13.49
N SER A 32 -6.58 -2.84 -14.77
CA SER A 32 -5.23 -3.19 -15.21
C SER A 32 -4.19 -2.12 -14.87
N ALA A 33 -4.55 -0.83 -14.95
CA ALA A 33 -3.64 0.24 -14.55
C ALA A 33 -3.35 0.22 -13.05
N SER A 34 -4.37 -0.03 -12.23
CA SER A 34 -4.21 -0.14 -10.76
C SER A 34 -3.38 -1.37 -10.38
N LEU A 35 -3.54 -2.49 -11.09
CA LEU A 35 -2.76 -3.71 -10.87
C LEU A 35 -1.27 -3.48 -11.16
N LEU A 36 -0.95 -2.90 -12.31
CA LEU A 36 0.45 -2.56 -12.66
C LEU A 36 1.07 -1.59 -11.64
N ILE A 37 0.27 -0.63 -11.12
CA ILE A 37 0.73 0.29 -10.08
C ILE A 37 0.97 -0.47 -8.77
N ALA A 38 0.08 -1.38 -8.40
CA ALA A 38 0.22 -2.18 -7.17
C ALA A 38 1.44 -3.10 -7.23
N GLU A 39 1.69 -3.75 -8.37
CA GLU A 39 2.93 -4.50 -8.65
C GLU A 39 4.17 -3.62 -8.53
N THR A 40 4.14 -2.43 -9.15
CA THR A 40 5.23 -1.46 -9.09
C THR A 40 5.54 -1.06 -7.65
N PHE A 41 4.52 -0.78 -6.85
CA PHE A 41 4.71 -0.55 -5.41
C PHE A 41 5.28 -1.77 -4.71
N GLY A 42 4.87 -2.99 -5.10
CA GLY A 42 5.41 -4.24 -4.57
C GLY A 42 6.92 -4.31 -4.76
N PHE A 43 7.41 -4.04 -5.97
CA PHE A 43 8.84 -3.99 -6.27
C PHE A 43 9.57 -2.90 -5.48
N LEU A 44 9.00 -1.69 -5.39
CA LEU A 44 9.64 -0.58 -4.66
C LEU A 44 9.71 -0.85 -3.15
N CYS A 45 8.72 -1.56 -2.61
CA CYS A 45 8.59 -1.91 -1.21
C CYS A 45 9.48 -3.11 -0.79
N VAL A 46 10.23 -3.74 -1.70
CA VAL A 46 11.21 -4.77 -1.33
C VAL A 46 12.38 -4.18 -0.52
N SER A 47 12.73 -2.92 -0.76
CA SER A 47 13.79 -2.23 -0.01
C SER A 47 13.19 -1.44 1.15
N GLU A 48 13.59 -1.77 2.39
CA GLU A 48 13.15 -1.06 3.60
C GLU A 48 13.52 0.43 3.58
N GLU A 49 14.65 0.79 2.95
CA GLU A 49 15.12 2.17 2.80
C GLU A 49 14.13 3.05 2.01
N ASN A 50 13.31 2.43 1.15
CA ASN A 50 12.31 3.13 0.35
C ASN A 50 11.01 3.36 1.12
N HIS A 51 10.76 2.65 2.21
CA HIS A 51 9.43 2.62 2.85
C HIS A 51 8.99 3.99 3.34
N ILE A 52 9.88 4.76 3.97
CA ILE A 52 9.58 6.13 4.43
C ILE A 52 9.22 7.03 3.25
N GLN A 53 10.00 6.99 2.17
CA GLN A 53 9.75 7.81 0.97
C GLN A 53 8.44 7.43 0.27
N LEU A 54 8.13 6.13 0.19
CA LEU A 54 6.86 5.63 -0.36
C LEU A 54 5.66 6.14 0.44
N VAL A 55 5.79 6.14 1.76
CA VAL A 55 4.76 6.59 2.70
C VAL A 55 4.55 8.10 2.61
N ASP A 56 5.63 8.87 2.64
CA ASP A 56 5.57 10.33 2.52
C ASP A 56 4.99 10.75 1.16
N ALA A 57 5.22 9.96 0.11
CA ALA A 57 4.62 10.14 -1.21
C ALA A 57 3.14 9.70 -1.31
N GLY A 58 2.57 9.13 -0.24
CA GLY A 58 1.14 8.83 -0.12
C GLY A 58 0.71 7.44 -0.58
N VAL A 59 1.63 6.47 -0.67
CA VAL A 59 1.33 5.09 -1.12
C VAL A 59 0.19 4.43 -0.33
N LEU A 60 0.08 4.71 0.98
CA LEU A 60 -0.96 4.13 1.84
C LEU A 60 -2.37 4.54 1.42
N GLY A 61 -2.53 5.75 0.87
CA GLY A 61 -3.80 6.19 0.31
C GLY A 61 -4.19 5.42 -0.94
N ALA A 62 -3.21 5.02 -1.77
CA ALA A 62 -3.44 4.15 -2.92
C ALA A 62 -3.74 2.70 -2.49
N ILE A 63 -3.02 2.17 -1.51
CA ILE A 63 -3.29 0.85 -0.93
C ILE A 63 -4.73 0.80 -0.37
N GLY A 64 -5.15 1.83 0.38
CA GLY A 64 -6.52 1.94 0.89
C GLY A 64 -7.59 2.11 -0.20
N ALA A 65 -7.21 2.45 -1.43
CA ALA A 65 -8.10 2.41 -2.59
C ALA A 65 -8.21 0.97 -3.14
N PHE A 66 -7.09 0.24 -3.19
CA PHE A 66 -7.06 -1.16 -3.61
C PHE A 66 -7.87 -2.07 -2.68
N THR A 67 -7.86 -1.82 -1.37
CA THR A 67 -8.66 -2.58 -0.38
C THR A 67 -10.17 -2.45 -0.57
N LYS A 68 -10.62 -1.47 -1.36
CA LYS A 68 -12.04 -1.24 -1.67
C LYS A 68 -12.43 -1.80 -3.05
N SER A 69 -11.50 -2.42 -3.75
CA SER A 69 -11.76 -3.06 -5.04
C SER A 69 -12.54 -4.35 -4.86
N ASN A 70 -13.36 -4.70 -5.85
CA ASN A 70 -13.94 -6.04 -5.96
C ASN A 70 -13.03 -7.01 -6.73
N ASP A 71 -11.93 -6.51 -7.28
CA ASP A 71 -10.94 -7.31 -8.00
C ASP A 71 -10.05 -8.10 -7.01
N PRO A 72 -10.04 -9.45 -7.07
CA PRO A 72 -9.30 -10.27 -6.14
C PRO A 72 -7.78 -10.05 -6.18
N GLU A 73 -7.24 -9.70 -7.34
CA GLU A 73 -5.80 -9.51 -7.52
C GLU A 73 -5.35 -8.18 -6.90
N LEU A 74 -6.15 -7.12 -7.02
CA LEU A 74 -5.92 -5.87 -6.28
C LEU A 74 -6.02 -6.06 -4.77
N LEU A 75 -6.98 -6.86 -4.30
CA LEU A 75 -7.09 -7.19 -2.87
C LEU A 75 -5.86 -7.96 -2.38
N PHE A 76 -5.35 -8.91 -3.17
CA PHE A 76 -4.11 -9.62 -2.90
C PHE A 76 -2.92 -8.66 -2.79
N TRP A 77 -2.74 -7.77 -3.77
CA TRP A 77 -1.65 -6.80 -3.76
C TRP A 77 -1.75 -5.82 -2.60
N ALA A 78 -2.96 -5.37 -2.25
CA ALA A 78 -3.18 -4.53 -1.08
C ALA A 78 -2.70 -5.23 0.20
N ALA A 79 -3.06 -6.50 0.39
CA ALA A 79 -2.63 -7.29 1.53
C ALA A 79 -1.10 -7.52 1.54
N ALA A 80 -0.51 -7.84 0.40
CA ALA A 80 0.93 -8.06 0.27
C ALA A 80 1.74 -6.77 0.55
N LEU A 81 1.28 -5.62 0.05
CA LEU A 81 1.90 -4.33 0.33
C LEU A 81 1.83 -3.97 1.82
N LEU A 82 0.67 -4.14 2.45
CA LEU A 82 0.53 -3.93 3.89
C LEU A 82 1.45 -4.86 4.69
N LEU A 83 1.58 -6.12 4.28
CA LEU A 83 2.51 -7.07 4.89
C LEU A 83 3.97 -6.59 4.75
N ASN A 84 4.37 -6.10 3.58
CA ASN A 84 5.75 -5.64 3.37
C ASN A 84 6.08 -4.43 4.26
N PHE A 85 5.15 -3.48 4.41
CA PHE A 85 5.32 -2.35 5.33
C PHE A 85 5.38 -2.76 6.80
N THR A 86 4.83 -3.93 7.14
CA THR A 86 4.72 -4.38 8.52
C THR A 86 5.76 -5.40 8.93
N VAL A 87 6.27 -6.20 8.00
CA VAL A 87 7.37 -7.15 8.25
C VAL A 87 8.72 -6.44 8.29
N ALA A 88 8.89 -5.32 7.60
CA ALA A 88 10.05 -4.42 7.75
C ALA A 88 10.11 -3.71 9.13
N SER A 89 9.25 -4.15 10.07
CA SER A 89 9.13 -3.61 11.40
C SER A 89 10.23 -4.09 12.36
N ALA A 90 11.30 -3.32 12.37
CA ALA A 90 11.83 -2.78 13.63
C ALA A 90 11.91 -1.24 13.58
N THR A 91 12.17 -0.68 12.39
CA THR A 91 12.42 0.76 12.20
C THR A 91 11.15 1.56 11.90
N LEU A 92 10.10 0.94 11.33
CA LEU A 92 8.92 1.66 10.84
C LEU A 92 7.77 1.76 11.86
N ILE A 93 7.62 0.79 12.77
CA ILE A 93 6.56 0.81 13.81
C ILE A 93 6.86 1.85 14.92
N THR A 94 8.13 2.24 15.11
CA THR A 94 8.48 3.38 15.99
C THR A 94 8.05 4.72 15.39
N HIS A 95 7.85 4.81 14.06
CA HIS A 95 7.19 5.93 13.41
C HIS A 95 5.67 5.78 13.53
N THR A 96 5.09 6.39 14.57
CA THR A 96 3.64 6.44 14.89
C THR A 96 2.72 6.83 13.73
N LYS A 97 3.24 7.45 12.67
CA LYS A 97 2.51 7.80 11.44
C LYS A 97 2.00 6.60 10.65
N LEU A 98 2.62 5.42 10.80
CA LEU A 98 2.33 4.24 9.97
C LEU A 98 1.38 3.23 10.61
N ARG A 99 1.31 3.25 11.94
CA ARG A 99 0.51 2.30 12.71
C ARG A 99 -0.98 2.40 12.39
N ILE A 100 -1.53 3.62 12.45
CA ILE A 100 -2.98 3.88 12.29
C ILE A 100 -3.46 3.62 10.86
N PRO A 101 -2.77 4.09 9.79
CA PRO A 101 -3.24 3.87 8.42
C PRO A 101 -3.20 2.40 8.01
N VAL A 102 -2.17 1.66 8.41
CA VAL A 102 -2.04 0.22 8.12
C VAL A 102 -3.15 -0.56 8.81
N GLU A 103 -3.44 -0.28 10.08
CA GLU A 103 -4.53 -0.92 10.83
C GLU A 103 -5.90 -0.64 10.18
N SER A 104 -6.16 0.60 9.77
CA SER A 104 -7.40 0.96 9.06
C SER A 104 -7.55 0.23 7.71
N CYS A 105 -6.45 0.06 6.96
CA CYS A 105 -6.47 -0.70 5.71
C CYS A 105 -6.71 -2.20 5.95
N LEU A 106 -6.11 -2.77 6.99
CA LEU A 106 -6.32 -4.17 7.37
C LEU A 106 -7.77 -4.41 7.81
N GLN A 107 -8.34 -3.54 8.64
CA GLN A 107 -9.75 -3.63 9.03
C GLN A 107 -10.66 -3.60 7.80
N SER A 108 -10.39 -2.72 6.83
CA SER A 108 -11.17 -2.67 5.58
C SER A 108 -11.12 -3.99 4.80
N LEU A 109 -9.99 -4.69 4.79
CA LEU A 109 -9.84 -6.01 4.17
C LEU A 109 -10.59 -7.12 4.94
N PHE A 110 -10.61 -7.07 6.27
CA PHE A 110 -11.34 -8.05 7.11
C PHE A 110 -12.85 -8.03 6.92
N TYR A 111 -13.43 -6.87 6.60
CA TYR A 111 -14.87 -6.72 6.37
C TYR A 111 -15.28 -6.95 4.92
N SER A 112 -14.33 -7.21 4.01
CA SER A 112 -14.66 -7.68 2.67
C SER A 112 -14.89 -9.20 2.71
N ASP A 113 -15.98 -9.69 2.12
CA ASP A 113 -16.31 -11.13 2.05
C ASP A 113 -15.23 -11.97 1.31
N ASN A 114 -14.24 -11.32 0.71
CA ASN A 114 -13.06 -11.90 0.10
C ASN A 114 -11.92 -12.02 1.12
N LEU A 115 -12.11 -12.87 2.13
CA LEU A 115 -11.08 -13.27 3.10
C LEU A 115 -9.95 -14.05 2.38
N CYS A 116 -8.99 -13.35 1.78
CA CYS A 116 -7.75 -13.97 1.33
C CYS A 116 -6.95 -14.43 2.56
N HIS A 117 -6.52 -15.69 2.58
CA HIS A 117 -5.59 -16.26 3.57
C HIS A 117 -4.39 -15.34 3.87
N VAL A 118 -3.95 -14.55 2.89
CA VAL A 118 -2.88 -13.55 2.99
C VAL A 118 -3.21 -12.42 3.97
N VAL A 119 -4.46 -11.94 4.02
CA VAL A 119 -4.92 -10.91 4.96
C VAL A 119 -4.86 -11.44 6.40
N VAL A 120 -5.30 -12.68 6.60
CA VAL A 120 -5.24 -13.37 7.89
C VAL A 120 -3.78 -13.60 8.30
N SER A 121 -2.91 -14.06 7.39
CA SER A 121 -1.48 -14.21 7.64
C SER A 121 -0.79 -12.89 7.97
N ALA A 122 -1.15 -11.80 7.29
CA ALA A 122 -0.60 -10.48 7.55
C ALA A 122 -1.04 -9.91 8.90
N TYR A 123 -2.31 -10.09 9.24
CA TYR A 123 -2.83 -9.70 10.55
C TYR A 123 -2.24 -10.54 11.70
N ILE A 124 -2.10 -11.85 11.50
CA ILE A 124 -1.47 -12.75 12.48
C ILE A 124 -0.01 -12.37 12.70
N ALA A 125 0.76 -12.13 11.61
CA ALA A 125 2.15 -11.67 11.68
C ALA A 125 2.29 -10.34 12.44
N LEU A 126 1.23 -9.53 12.43
CA LEU A 126 1.18 -8.22 13.05
C LEU A 126 0.78 -8.22 14.52
N THR A 127 -0.06 -9.14 14.95
CA THR A 127 -0.57 -9.23 16.34
C THR A 127 0.50 -9.10 17.44
N PRO A 128 1.72 -9.66 17.31
CA PRO A 128 2.78 -9.48 18.30
C PRO A 128 3.32 -8.04 18.37
N ALA A 129 3.38 -7.34 17.24
CA ALA A 129 3.91 -5.97 17.13
C ALA A 129 2.91 -4.89 17.60
N PHE A 130 1.65 -5.26 17.82
CA PHE A 130 0.58 -4.37 18.29
C PHE A 130 0.18 -4.57 19.75
N LYS A 131 0.77 -5.54 20.47
CA LYS A 131 0.60 -5.65 21.92
C LYS A 131 1.26 -4.43 22.60
N PRO A 132 0.57 -3.79 23.56
CA PRO A 132 1.07 -2.60 24.26
C PRO A 132 2.34 -2.88 25.05
#